data_AF-A0A9E5YNV4-F1
#
_entry.id   AF-A0A9E5YNV4-F1
#
_cell.length_a   1.000
_cell.length_b   1.000
_cell.length_c   1.000
_cell.angle_alpha   90.00
_cell.angle_beta   90.00
_cell.angle_gamma   90.00
#
_symmetry.space_group_name_H-M   'P 1'
#
loop_
_entity.id
_entity.type
_entity.pdbx_description
1 polymer ?
#
loop_
_entity_poly.entity_id
_entity_poly.type
_entity_poly.pdbx_seq_one_letter_code
_entity_poly.pdbx_strand_id
1 'polypeptide(L)' 'MKGISVKNLGTKERNILCFLCFFVAISFLNSEPFISFEKFEHNFGNIKEEEVSVEYDFIFSNTGDKPLKLIDVETS' A
#
# COMPACT_ATOMS: atom_id res chain seq x y z
N MET A 1 7.00 -23.84 31.62
CA MET A 1 6.12 -22.95 30.84
C MET A 1 4.73 -23.56 30.82
N LYS A 2 3.72 -22.90 31.42
CA LYS A 2 2.33 -23.37 31.34
C LYS A 2 1.88 -23.18 29.88
N GLY A 3 1.77 -24.29 29.16
CA GLY A 3 1.14 -24.30 27.84
C GLY A 3 -0.25 -23.68 27.96
N ILE A 4 -0.58 -22.80 27.01
CA ILE A 4 -1.91 -22.18 26.91
C ILE A 4 -2.91 -23.33 26.82
N SER A 5 -3.60 -23.62 27.93
CA SER A 5 -4.58 -24.69 28.02
C SER A 5 -5.84 -24.18 27.38
N VAL A 6 -6.05 -24.54 26.10
CA VAL A 6 -7.33 -24.39 25.40
C VAL A 6 -8.30 -25.36 26.04
N LYS A 7 -8.82 -25.02 27.23
CA LYS A 7 -9.81 -25.84 27.92
C LYS A 7 -11.11 -25.82 27.11
N ASN A 8 -11.49 -27.00 26.60
CA ASN A 8 -12.83 -27.45 26.24
C ASN A 8 -13.86 -26.36 25.90
N LEU A 9 -13.70 -25.71 24.74
CA LEU A 9 -14.79 -24.93 24.13
C LEU A 9 -15.88 -25.87 23.59
N GLY A 10 -17.14 -25.48 23.74
CA GLY A 10 -18.26 -26.20 23.13
C GLY A 10 -18.19 -26.16 21.60
N THR A 11 -18.77 -27.16 20.91
CA THR A 11 -18.72 -27.28 19.44
C THR A 11 -19.21 -26.03 18.71
N LYS A 12 -20.21 -25.33 19.26
CA LYS A 12 -20.75 -24.08 18.70
C LYS A 12 -19.79 -22.90 18.87
N GLU A 13 -19.20 -22.74 20.06
CA GLU A 13 -18.25 -21.66 20.37
C GLU A 13 -16.97 -21.82 19.56
N ARG A 14 -16.50 -23.08 19.40
CA ARG A 14 -15.39 -23.41 18.52
C ARG A 14 -15.69 -23.04 17.07
N ASN A 15 -16.89 -23.35 16.57
CA ASN A 15 -17.26 -23.03 15.20
C ASN A 15 -17.35 -21.51 14.98
N ILE A 16 -17.94 -20.76 15.91
CA ILE A 16 -18.00 -19.29 15.84
C ILE A 16 -16.58 -18.71 15.86
N LEU A 17 -15.71 -19.19 16.74
CA LEU A 17 -14.31 -18.78 16.78
C LEU A 17 -13.59 -19.08 15.46
N CYS A 18 -13.80 -20.27 14.88
CA CYS A 18 -13.25 -20.63 13.57
C CYS A 18 -13.75 -19.70 12.45
N PHE A 19 -15.05 -19.37 12.42
CA PHE A 19 -15.61 -18.44 11.45
C PHE A 19 -15.05 -17.03 11.60
N LEU A 20 -14.89 -16.55 12.84
CA LEU A 20 -14.28 -15.24 13.12
C LEU A 20 -12.80 -15.21 12.69
N CYS A 21 -12.03 -16.24 13.03
CA CYS A 21 -10.64 -16.37 12.60
C CYS A 21 -10.52 -16.44 11.07
N PHE A 22 -11.44 -17.14 10.41
CA PHE A 22 -11.48 -17.23 8.95
C PHE A 22 -11.80 -15.88 8.30
N PHE A 23 -12.75 -15.13 8.84
CA PHE A 23 -13.10 -13.80 8.35
C PHE A 23 -11.92 -12.82 8.47
N VAL A 24 -11.23 -12.82 9.62
CA VAL A 24 -10.03 -12.00 9.84
C VAL A 24 -8.89 -12.40 8.89
N ALA A 25 -8.68 -13.70 8.65
CA ALA A 25 -7.65 -14.17 7.74
C ALA A 25 -7.87 -13.68 6.29
N ILE A 26 -9.12 -13.55 5.84
CA ILE A 26 -9.45 -13.04 4.49
C ILE A 26 -9.16 -11.54 4.37
N SER A 27 -9.28 -10.76 5.45
CA SER A 27 -8.99 -9.31 5.41
C SER A 27 -7.54 -8.99 5.04
N PHE A 28 -6.59 -9.88 5.38
CA PHE A 28 -5.18 -9.72 5.05
C PHE A 28 -4.81 -10.19 3.63
N LEU A 29 -5.75 -10.74 2.85
CA LEU A 29 -5.48 -11.22 1.49
C LEU A 29 -5.44 -10.09 0.44
N ASN A 30 -6.06 -8.94 0.74
CA ASN A 30 -6.15 -7.82 -0.19
C ASN A 30 -4.96 -6.86 0.00
N SER A 31 -3.83 -7.26 -0.57
CA SER A 31 -2.59 -6.48 -0.67
C SER A 31 -2.41 -5.99 -2.10
N GLU A 32 -2.06 -4.72 -2.32
CA GLU A 32 -1.90 -4.13 -3.65
C GLU A 32 -0.82 -3.02 -3.62
N PRO A 33 0.04 -2.89 -4.66
CA PRO A 33 0.93 -1.74 -4.74
C PRO A 33 0.12 -0.44 -4.75
N PHE A 34 0.62 0.59 -4.08
CA PHE A 34 -0.07 1.89 -4.00
C PHE A 34 0.93 3.02 -4.12
N ILE A 35 0.85 3.77 -5.22
CA ILE A 35 1.73 4.90 -5.50
C ILE A 35 1.18 6.17 -4.83
N SER A 36 2.04 6.87 -4.08
CA SER A 36 1.72 8.15 -3.46
C SER A 36 2.71 9.21 -3.96
N PHE A 37 2.19 10.25 -4.60
CA PHE A 37 2.96 11.39 -5.11
C PHE A 37 2.94 12.54 -4.11
N GLU A 38 4.08 13.21 -3.96
CA GLU A 38 4.13 14.47 -3.20
C GLU A 38 3.43 15.61 -3.95
N LYS A 39 3.59 15.65 -5.27
CA LYS A 39 2.91 16.58 -6.18
C LYS A 39 2.58 15.90 -7.50
N PHE A 40 1.44 16.25 -8.05
CA PHE A 40 0.98 15.78 -9.37
C PHE A 40 1.30 16.75 -10.49
N GLU A 41 1.58 18.01 -10.15
CA GLU A 41 1.79 19.08 -11.12
C GLU A 41 2.94 19.99 -10.65
N HIS A 42 3.66 20.53 -11.64
CA HIS A 42 4.66 21.57 -11.43
C HIS A 42 4.45 22.69 -12.45
N ASN A 43 4.44 23.93 -11.98
CA ASN A 43 4.38 25.10 -12.84
C ASN A 43 5.76 25.77 -12.86
N PHE A 44 6.42 25.72 -14.01
CA PHE A 44 7.73 26.32 -14.22
C PHE A 44 7.71 27.86 -14.23
N GLY A 45 6.53 28.47 -14.39
CA GLY A 45 6.37 29.92 -14.41
C GLY A 45 7.07 30.57 -15.60
N ASN A 46 7.69 31.73 -15.35
CA ASN A 46 8.45 32.45 -16.37
C ASN A 46 9.90 31.99 -16.36
N ILE A 47 10.25 31.15 -17.33
CA ILE A 47 11.64 30.75 -17.60
C ILE A 47 12.32 31.86 -18.42
N LYS A 48 13.53 32.26 -18.04
CA LYS A 48 14.32 33.23 -18.81
C LYS A 48 15.01 32.52 -19.97
N GLU A 49 15.16 33.19 -21.11
CA GLU A 49 15.88 32.65 -22.27
C GLU A 49 17.36 32.31 -21.98
N GLU A 50 17.90 32.89 -20.92
CA GLU A 50 19.26 32.65 -20.43
C GLU A 50 19.42 31.29 -19.74
N GLU A 51 18.33 30.68 -19.28
CA GLU A 51 18.36 29.38 -18.61
C GLU A 51 18.38 28.24 -19.62
N VAL A 52 19.48 27.49 -19.61
CA VAL A 52 19.77 26.45 -20.60
C VAL A 52 18.99 25.16 -20.34
N SER A 53 18.66 24.85 -19.07
CA SER A 53 17.82 23.71 -18.68
C SER A 53 17.12 24.01 -17.36
N VAL A 54 15.83 23.68 -17.28
CA VAL A 54 15.04 23.71 -16.06
C VAL A 54 14.44 22.33 -15.85
N GLU A 55 14.74 21.74 -14.71
CA GLU A 55 14.36 20.37 -14.37
C GLU A 55 13.50 20.37 -13.10
N TYR A 56 12.58 19.43 -13.01
CA TYR A 56 11.78 19.20 -11.83
C TYR A 56 11.60 17.70 -11.58
N ASP A 57 11.96 17.26 -10.38
CA ASP A 57 11.82 15.87 -9.97
C ASP A 57 10.45 15.61 -9.34
N PHE A 58 9.70 14.66 -9.91
CA PHE A 58 8.49 14.15 -9.29
C PHE A 58 8.84 13.02 -8.31
N ILE A 59 8.75 13.33 -7.02
CA ILE A 59 8.98 12.37 -5.95
C ILE A 59 7.68 11.60 -5.65
N PHE A 60 7.79 10.28 -5.63
CA PHE A 60 6.73 9.38 -5.23
C PHE A 60 7.28 8.20 -4.44
N SER A 61 6.40 7.56 -3.67
CA SER A 61 6.71 6.38 -2.88
C SER A 61 5.65 5.29 -3.10
N ASN A 62 6.10 4.03 -3.09
CA ASN A 62 5.18 2.91 -2.95
C ASN A 62 4.85 2.73 -1.46
N THR A 63 3.62 3.04 -1.10
CA THR A 63 3.09 2.87 0.26
C THR A 63 2.20 1.63 0.39
N GLY A 64 2.04 0.88 -0.71
CA GLY A 64 1.42 -0.43 -0.71
C GLY A 64 2.34 -1.51 -0.12
N ASP A 65 1.75 -2.67 0.10
CA ASP A 65 2.37 -3.84 0.73
C ASP A 65 2.93 -4.85 -0.28
N LYS A 66 2.87 -4.50 -1.58
CA LYS A 66 3.48 -5.25 -2.68
C LYS A 66 4.42 -4.36 -3.51
N PRO A 67 5.44 -4.93 -4.18
CA PRO A 67 6.31 -4.16 -5.06
C PRO A 67 5.55 -3.45 -6.17
N LEU A 68 5.88 -2.18 -6.39
CA LEU A 68 5.38 -1.38 -7.50
C LEU A 68 6.33 -1.51 -8.70
N LYS A 69 5.81 -1.95 -9.84
CA LYS A 69 6.57 -2.03 -11.10
C LYS A 69 6.16 -0.87 -12.01
N LEU A 70 7.12 -0.04 -12.38
CA LEU A 70 6.93 1.00 -13.40
C LEU A 70 7.07 0.34 -14.77
N ILE A 71 6.08 0.53 -15.64
CA ILE A 71 6.01 -0.10 -16.97
C ILE A 71 6.26 0.93 -18.07
N ASP A 72 5.66 2.11 -17.92
CA ASP A 72 5.77 3.19 -18.88
C ASP A 72 5.68 4.55 -18.18
N VAL A 73 6.25 5.58 -18.81
CA VAL A 73 6.22 6.96 -18.35
C VAL A 73 6.02 7.85 -19.58
N GLU A 74 4.88 8.53 -19.63
CA GLU A 74 4.52 9.44 -20.71
C GLU A 74 4.37 10.87 -20.19
N THR A 75 4.72 11.84 -21.03
CA THR A 75 4.46 13.27 -20.78
C THR A 75 3.23 13.69 -21.58
N SER A 76 2.25 14.32 -20.93
CA SER A 76 1.04 14.86 -21.57
C SER A 76 1.24 16.26 -22.12
#